data_AF-A0A2L2YY95-F1
#
_entry.id   AF-A0A2L2YY95-F1
#
_cell.length_a   1.000
_cell.length_b   1.000
_cell.length_c   1.000
_cell.angle_alpha   90.00
_cell.angle_beta   90.00
_cell.angle_gamma   90.00
#
_symmetry.space_group_name_H-M   'P 1'
#
loop_
_entity.id
_entity.type
_entity.pdbx_description
1 polymer ?
#
loop_
_entity_poly.entity_id
_entity_poly.type
_entity_poly.pdbx_seq_one_letter_code
_entity_poly.pdbx_strand_id
1 'polypeptide(L)'
;LGLEMMCSITRTRASRHKLRKKAFESFSKASSIDPNDHLPEFYMALNYAQARQLSEAVFHAKTALHLKSEHVHSLHLLILLLSAQKQHSAALQLIEAAREEYP
;
A
#
# COMPACT_ATOMS: atom_id res chain seq x y z
N LEU A 1 -19.30 7.21 30.12
CA LEU A 1 -19.30 7.03 28.64
C LEU A 1 -17.94 7.26 27.97
N GLY A 2 -17.18 8.33 28.26
CA GLY A 2 -15.89 8.57 27.58
C GLY A 2 -14.78 7.53 27.84
N LEU A 3 -14.69 6.98 29.05
CA LEU A 3 -13.63 6.02 29.44
C LEU A 3 -13.74 4.66 28.74
N GLU A 4 -14.96 4.12 28.59
CA GLU A 4 -15.19 2.87 27.84
C GLU A 4 -14.89 3.04 26.35
N MET A 5 -15.22 4.22 25.79
CA MET A 5 -14.93 4.55 24.40
C MET A 5 -13.41 4.64 24.16
N MET A 6 -12.67 5.26 25.08
CA MET A 6 -11.20 5.29 25.00
C MET A 6 -10.58 3.90 25.16
N CYS A 7 -11.07 3.05 26.07
CA CYS A 7 -10.60 1.67 26.22
C CYS A 7 -10.85 0.80 24.97
N SER A 8 -12.00 0.97 24.31
CA SER A 8 -12.30 0.27 23.06
C SER A 8 -11.46 0.80 21.89
N ILE A 9 -11.17 2.11 21.83
CA ILE A 9 -10.26 2.70 20.83
C ILE A 9 -8.80 2.25 21.05
N THR A 10 -8.29 2.22 22.28
CA THR A 10 -6.92 1.77 22.57
C THR A 10 -6.76 0.27 22.32
N ARG A 11 -7.74 -0.54 22.74
CA ARG A 11 -7.79 -1.98 22.46
C ARG A 11 -7.76 -2.24 20.96
N THR A 12 -8.63 -1.59 20.18
CA THR A 12 -8.64 -1.74 18.72
C THR A 12 -7.37 -1.24 18.06
N ARG A 13 -6.74 -0.17 18.58
CA ARG A 13 -5.44 0.33 18.07
C ARG A 13 -4.31 -0.68 18.28
N ALA A 14 -4.23 -1.30 19.46
CA ALA A 14 -3.25 -2.33 19.76
C ALA A 14 -3.50 -3.62 18.94
N SER A 15 -4.77 -4.02 18.78
CA SER A 15 -5.15 -5.16 17.92
C SER A 15 -4.75 -4.92 16.48
N ARG A 16 -5.03 -3.72 15.94
CA ARG A 16 -4.64 -3.33 14.57
C ARG A 16 -3.13 -3.39 14.40
N HIS A 17 -2.36 -2.88 15.35
CA HIS A 17 -0.90 -2.94 15.29
C HIS A 17 -0.37 -4.39 15.26
N LYS A 18 -0.93 -5.28 16.10
CA LYS A 18 -0.54 -6.70 16.14
C LYS A 18 -0.90 -7.42 14.84
N LEU A 19 -2.07 -7.13 14.26
CA LEU A 19 -2.50 -7.68 12.98
C LEU A 19 -1.62 -7.19 11.82
N ARG A 20 -1.26 -5.90 11.80
CA ARG A 20 -0.33 -5.34 10.80
C ARG A 20 1.03 -6.00 10.84
N LYS A 21 1.59 -6.23 12.03
CA LYS A 21 2.88 -6.91 12.18
C LYS A 21 2.84 -8.35 11.66
N LYS A 22 1.78 -9.10 11.99
CA LYS A 22 1.56 -10.45 11.45
C LYS A 22 1.38 -10.47 9.94
N ALA A 23 0.66 -9.48 9.40
CA ALA A 23 0.47 -9.33 7.97
C ALA A 23 1.82 -9.09 7.27
N PHE A 24 2.64 -8.19 7.82
CA PHE A 24 3.99 -7.93 7.32
C PHE A 24 4.88 -9.17 7.30
N GLU A 25 4.92 -9.94 8.41
CA GLU A 25 5.66 -11.20 8.48
C GLU A 25 5.14 -12.24 7.47
N SER A 26 3.83 -12.28 7.24
CA SER A 26 3.21 -13.19 6.28
C SER A 26 3.51 -12.79 4.83
N PHE A 27 3.49 -11.50 4.51
CA PHE A 27 3.83 -10.99 3.17
C PHE A 27 5.33 -11.14 2.87
N SER A 28 6.19 -10.92 3.85
CA SER A 28 7.63 -11.15 3.69
C SER A 28 7.93 -12.63 3.40
N LYS A 29 7.24 -13.55 4.08
CA LYS A 29 7.33 -14.98 3.77
C LYS A 29 6.75 -15.31 2.39
N ALA A 30 5.61 -14.74 2.02
CA ALA A 30 5.01 -14.97 0.71
C ALA A 30 5.96 -14.52 -0.42
N SER A 31 6.57 -13.34 -0.30
CA SER A 31 7.59 -12.85 -1.24
C SER A 31 8.83 -13.76 -1.33
N SER A 32 9.20 -14.44 -0.23
CA SER A 32 10.29 -15.43 -0.26
C SER A 32 9.92 -16.77 -0.92
N ILE A 33 8.63 -17.11 -0.95
CA ILE A 33 8.11 -18.35 -1.54
C ILE A 33 7.84 -18.15 -3.04
N ASP A 34 7.25 -17.03 -3.41
CA ASP A 34 7.04 -16.62 -4.79
C ASP A 34 7.50 -15.16 -5.00
N PRO A 35 8.72 -14.96 -5.52
CA PRO A 35 9.26 -13.63 -5.80
C PRO A 35 8.50 -12.87 -6.91
N ASN A 36 7.68 -13.56 -7.70
CA ASN A 36 6.90 -12.96 -8.78
C ASN A 36 5.49 -12.54 -8.34
N ASP A 37 5.08 -12.82 -7.10
CA ASP A 37 3.78 -12.41 -6.62
C ASP A 37 3.74 -10.91 -6.29
N HIS A 38 2.87 -10.19 -6.99
CA HIS A 38 2.62 -8.75 -6.81
C HIS A 38 1.73 -8.44 -5.60
N LEU A 39 0.96 -9.41 -5.09
CA LEU A 39 0.01 -9.20 -4.00
C LEU A 39 0.70 -8.85 -2.66
N PRO A 40 1.76 -9.56 -2.21
CA PRO A 40 2.50 -9.20 -1.01
C PRO A 40 3.03 -7.76 -1.05
N GLU A 41 3.60 -7.34 -2.18
CA GLU A 41 4.11 -5.98 -2.40
C GLU A 41 2.97 -4.95 -2.33
N PHE A 42 1.82 -5.22 -2.97
CA PHE A 42 0.64 -4.37 -2.87
C PHE A 42 0.15 -4.20 -1.42
N TYR A 43 0.07 -5.30 -0.66
CA TYR A 43 -0.38 -5.21 0.73
C TYR A 43 0.67 -4.55 1.64
N MET A 44 1.97 -4.70 1.36
CA MET A 44 3.00 -3.92 2.04
C MET A 44 2.83 -2.43 1.78
N ALA A 45 2.63 -2.03 0.52
CA ALA A 45 2.36 -0.64 0.14
C ALA A 45 1.16 -0.07 0.89
N LEU A 46 0.06 -0.83 0.96
CA LEU A 46 -1.15 -0.43 1.66
C LEU A 46 -0.91 -0.25 3.18
N ASN A 47 -0.13 -1.14 3.80
CA ASN A 47 0.22 -1.02 5.21
C ASN A 47 1.07 0.23 5.49
N TYR A 48 2.09 0.49 4.66
CA TYR A 48 2.91 1.70 4.77
C TYR A 48 2.09 2.97 4.54
N ALA A 49 1.17 2.96 3.56
CA ALA A 49 0.26 4.07 3.29
C ALA A 49 -0.60 4.39 4.53
N GLN A 50 -1.14 3.35 5.18
CA GLN A 50 -1.91 3.50 6.42
C GLN A 50 -1.05 3.93 7.63
N ALA A 51 0.26 3.64 7.61
CA ALA A 51 1.22 4.12 8.60
C ALA A 51 1.73 5.55 8.30
N ARG A 52 1.28 6.17 7.20
CA ARG A 52 1.77 7.45 6.67
C ARG A 52 3.26 7.46 6.30
N GLN A 53 3.83 6.28 6.07
CA GLN A 53 5.17 6.09 5.52
C GLN A 53 5.06 6.13 3.99
N LEU A 54 4.97 7.35 3.45
CA LEU A 54 4.62 7.55 2.04
C LEU A 54 5.72 7.08 1.07
N SER A 55 7.00 7.22 1.45
CA SER A 55 8.13 6.82 0.63
C SER A 55 8.17 5.31 0.42
N GLU A 56 8.06 4.54 1.51
CA GLU A 56 8.01 3.08 1.49
C GLU A 56 6.75 2.58 0.79
N ALA A 57 5.60 3.24 1.02
CA ALA A 57 4.36 2.90 0.33
C ALA A 57 4.50 3.05 -1.19
N VAL A 58 5.13 4.13 -1.66
CA VAL A 58 5.39 4.36 -3.09
C VAL A 58 6.34 3.32 -3.66
N PHE A 59 7.41 2.97 -2.93
CA PHE A 59 8.36 1.95 -3.35
C PHE A 59 7.64 0.62 -3.60
N HIS A 60 6.95 0.09 -2.58
CA HIS A 60 6.24 -1.19 -2.70
C HIS A 60 5.11 -1.17 -3.74
N ALA A 61 4.41 -0.05 -3.90
CA ALA A 61 3.38 0.08 -4.93
C ALA A 61 3.98 0.02 -6.35
N LYS A 62 5.15 0.64 -6.56
CA LYS A 62 5.90 0.53 -7.82
C LYS A 62 6.41 -0.88 -8.06
N THR A 63 6.91 -1.57 -7.04
CA THR A 63 7.36 -2.97 -7.15
C THR A 63 6.20 -3.87 -7.57
N ALA A 64 5.02 -3.70 -6.95
CA ALA A 64 3.82 -4.45 -7.32
C ALA A 64 3.40 -4.21 -8.78
N LEU A 65 3.49 -2.97 -9.28
CA LEU A 65 3.23 -2.66 -10.69
C LEU A 65 4.31 -3.19 -11.62
N HIS A 66 5.56 -3.26 -11.19
CA HIS A 66 6.63 -3.85 -11.98
C HIS A 66 6.44 -5.35 -12.17
N LEU A 67 5.98 -6.05 -11.12
CA LEU A 67 5.64 -7.48 -11.18
C LEU A 67 4.36 -7.72 -12.00
N LYS A 68 3.36 -6.83 -11.87
CA LYS A 68 2.12 -6.88 -12.64
C LYS A 68 1.65 -5.48 -13.04
N SER A 69 1.98 -5.08 -14.26
CA SER A 69 1.64 -3.76 -14.83
C SER A 69 0.13 -3.53 -14.86
N GLU A 70 -0.66 -4.58 -15.12
CA GLU A 70 -2.12 -4.49 -15.24
C GLU A 70 -2.85 -4.43 -13.88
N HIS A 71 -2.13 -4.38 -12.75
CA HIS A 71 -2.76 -4.39 -11.44
C HIS A 71 -3.33 -3.01 -11.07
N VAL A 72 -4.58 -2.78 -11.47
CA VAL A 72 -5.33 -1.52 -11.28
C VAL A 72 -5.27 -1.00 -9.84
N HIS A 73 -5.35 -1.89 -8.83
CA HIS A 73 -5.32 -1.46 -7.43
C HIS A 73 -3.96 -0.87 -7.02
N SER A 74 -2.84 -1.41 -7.51
CA SER A 74 -1.51 -0.84 -7.27
C SER A 74 -1.37 0.52 -7.96
N LEU A 75 -1.93 0.65 -9.17
CA LEU A 75 -1.92 1.90 -9.93
C LEU A 75 -2.69 3.00 -9.19
N HIS A 76 -3.91 2.70 -8.75
CA HIS A 76 -4.73 3.61 -7.96
C HIS A 76 -4.05 4.00 -6.64
N LEU A 77 -3.45 3.04 -5.94
CA LEU A 77 -2.74 3.31 -4.70
C LEU A 77 -1.56 4.26 -4.93
N LEU A 78 -0.79 4.04 -6.00
CA LEU A 78 0.35 4.88 -6.34
C LEU A 78 -0.07 6.31 -6.70
N ILE A 79 -1.13 6.49 -7.49
CA ILE A 79 -1.70 7.81 -7.79
C ILE A 79 -2.15 8.54 -6.52
N LEU A 80 -2.81 7.83 -5.61
CA LEU A 80 -3.27 8.39 -4.33
C LEU A 80 -2.08 8.84 -3.47
N LEU A 81 -1.02 8.02 -3.42
CA LEU A 81 0.21 8.31 -2.67
C LEU A 81 0.97 9.51 -3.24
N LEU A 82 1.10 9.60 -4.57
CA LEU A 82 1.74 10.74 -5.24
C LEU A 82 0.93 12.03 -5.03
N SER A 83 -0.40 11.93 -5.11
CA SER A 83 -1.30 13.04 -4.81
C SER A 83 -1.18 13.51 -3.35
N ALA A 84 -1.04 12.58 -2.40
CA ALA A 84 -0.79 12.89 -1.00
C ALA A 84 0.57 13.57 -0.76
N GLN A 85 1.57 13.31 -1.61
CA GLN A 85 2.90 13.93 -1.59
C GLN A 85 2.96 15.27 -2.36
N LYS A 86 1.84 15.77 -2.88
CA LYS A 86 1.77 16.95 -3.77
C LYS A 86 2.57 16.79 -5.07
N GLN A 87 2.93 15.57 -5.44
CA GLN A 87 3.63 15.25 -6.68
C GLN A 87 2.62 15.03 -7.82
N HIS A 88 1.82 16.07 -8.10
CA HIS A 88 0.72 16.01 -9.06
C HIS A 88 1.22 15.74 -10.50
N SER A 89 2.39 16.25 -10.86
CA SER A 89 3.02 16.00 -12.16
C SER A 89 3.36 14.52 -12.37
N ALA A 90 3.96 13.88 -11.35
CA ALA A 90 4.28 12.46 -11.41
C ALA A 90 3.01 11.60 -11.46
N ALA A 91 1.94 11.99 -10.74
CA ALA A 91 0.66 11.29 -10.80
C ALA A 91 0.01 11.39 -12.19
N LEU A 92 0.03 12.56 -12.81
CA LEU A 92 -0.53 12.78 -14.15
C LEU A 92 0.21 11.96 -15.20
N GLN A 93 1.55 11.98 -15.20
CA GLN A 93 2.35 11.17 -16.11
C GLN A 93 2.02 9.67 -15.99
N LEU A 94 1.77 9.20 -14.77
CA LEU A 94 1.43 7.80 -14.52
C LEU A 94 0.04 7.44 -15.07
N ILE A 95 -0.92 8.35 -14.96
CA ILE A 95 -2.27 8.17 -15.53
C ILE A 95 -2.22 8.22 -17.06
N GLU A 96 -1.43 9.13 -17.63
CA GLU A 96 -1.24 9.24 -19.08
C GLU A 96 -0.60 7.97 -19.65
N ALA A 97 0.49 7.49 -19.03
CA ALA A 97 1.13 6.24 -19.41
C ALA A 97 0.17 5.04 -19.32
N ALA A 98 -0.60 4.95 -18.23
CA ALA A 98 -1.58 3.88 -18.06
C ALA A 98 -2.68 3.90 -19.13
N ARG A 99 -3.10 5.08 -19.60
CA ARG A 99 -4.09 5.25 -20.67
C ARG A 99 -3.54 4.89 -22.05
N GLU A 100 -2.26 5.14 -22.32
CA GLU A 100 -1.64 4.74 -23.58
C GLU A 100 -1.46 3.23 -23.66
N GLU A 101 -1.15 2.59 -22.52
CA GLU A 101 -0.94 1.15 -22.45
C GLU A 101 -2.27 0.35 -22.44
N TYR A 102 -3.38 0.98 -22.01
CA TYR A 102 -4.74 0.42 -22.01
C TYR A 102 -5.76 1.41 -22.57
N PRO A 103 -6.00 1.44 -23.90
CA PRO A 103 -6.97 2.33 -24.54
C PRO A 103 -8.44 2.00 -24.27
#